data_AF-A0A1Q7K349-F1
#
_entry.id   AF-A0A1Q7K349-F1
#
_cell.length_a   1.000
_cell.length_b   1.000
_cell.length_c   1.000
_cell.angle_alpha   90.00
_cell.angle_beta   90.00
_cell.angle_gamma   90.00
#
_symmetry.space_group_name_H-M   'P 1'
#
loop_
_entity.id
_entity.type
_entity.pdbx_description
1 polymer ?
#
loop_
_entity_poly.entity_id
_entity_poly.type
_entity_poly.pdbx_seq_one_letter_code
_entity_poly.pdbx_strand_id
1 'polypeptide(L)'
;MSKLSYLSNKTAVRPSPIQSQGLFAIEPIRKGEIVCIKGGHIFRREHLADLNARLGAAEIPIADDLFIGPMTEEERNGSMIWSNHSCDPNIWCSRSDRVCCYARH
;
A
#
# COMPACT_ATOMS: atom_id res chain seq x y z
N MET A 1 6.54 12.92 -9.63
CA MET A 1 5.59 12.00 -8.98
C MET A 1 5.56 12.33 -7.50
N SER A 2 4.38 12.64 -6.94
CA SER A 2 4.25 12.86 -5.50
C SER A 2 4.44 11.52 -4.78
N LYS A 3 5.41 11.40 -3.88
CA LYS A 3 5.61 10.18 -3.09
C LYS A 3 4.72 10.26 -1.85
N LEU A 4 3.50 9.73 -1.99
CA LEU A 4 2.49 9.75 -0.92
C LEU A 4 2.71 8.63 0.10
N SER A 5 3.02 7.42 -0.39
CA SER A 5 3.32 6.27 0.45
C SER A 5 4.78 6.21 0.84
N TYR A 6 5.03 5.78 2.08
CA TYR A 6 6.36 5.46 2.54
C TYR A 6 6.72 4.03 2.14
N LEU A 7 7.93 3.85 1.59
CA LEU A 7 8.56 2.56 1.36
C LEU A 7 9.92 2.60 2.06
N SER A 8 10.24 1.54 2.80
CA SER A 8 11.54 1.42 3.46
C SER A 8 12.68 1.50 2.45
N ASN A 9 13.78 2.16 2.81
CA ASN A 9 14.98 2.23 1.96
C ASN A 9 15.62 0.84 1.73
N LYS A 10 15.23 -0.17 2.53
CA LYS A 10 15.59 -1.58 2.37
C LYS A 10 14.73 -2.31 1.34
N THR A 11 13.90 -1.59 0.60
CA THR A 11 13.00 -2.17 -0.41
C THR A 11 13.18 -1.52 -1.78
N ALA A 12 12.88 -2.27 -2.82
CA ALA A 12 12.80 -1.78 -4.19
C ALA A 12 11.55 -2.32 -4.88
N VAL A 13 10.89 -1.46 -5.66
CA VAL A 13 9.80 -1.87 -6.53
C VAL A 13 10.41 -2.46 -7.80
N ARG A 14 10.03 -3.70 -8.12
CA ARG A 14 10.52 -4.42 -9.31
C ARG A 14 9.35 -5.11 -10.01
N PRO A 15 9.48 -5.47 -11.30
CA PRO A 15 8.50 -6.33 -11.95
C PRO A 15 8.29 -7.61 -11.14
N SER A 16 7.03 -7.95 -10.87
CA SER A 16 6.67 -9.17 -10.16
C SER A 16 6.17 -10.21 -11.16
N PRO A 17 6.59 -11.48 -11.04
CA PRO A 17 6.07 -12.56 -11.88
C PRO A 17 4.60 -12.91 -11.57
N ILE A 18 4.04 -12.41 -10.46
CA ILE A 18 2.66 -12.70 -10.03
C ILE A 18 1.69 -11.62 -10.50
N GLN A 19 2.05 -10.33 -10.37
CA GLN A 19 1.23 -9.22 -10.86
C GLN A 19 2.06 -7.95 -11.03
N SER A 20 2.10 -7.39 -12.24
CA SER A 20 2.70 -6.08 -12.58
C SER A 20 4.02 -5.78 -11.86
N GLN A 21 3.97 -5.04 -10.75
CA GLN A 21 5.11 -4.71 -9.89
C GLN A 21 4.90 -5.27 -8.49
N GLY A 22 6.00 -5.53 -7.80
CA GLY A 22 6.02 -5.95 -6.40
C GLY A 22 7.09 -5.21 -5.61
N LEU A 23 6.91 -5.18 -4.29
CA LEU A 23 7.89 -4.65 -3.35
C LEU A 23 8.82 -5.76 -2.86
N PHE A 24 10.12 -5.64 -3.14
CA PHE A 24 11.13 -6.64 -2.79
C PHE A 24 12.12 -6.07 -1.80
N ALA A 25 12.53 -6.86 -0.81
CA ALA A 25 13.64 -6.52 0.05
C ALA A 25 14.96 -6.52 -0.75
N ILE A 26 15.77 -5.49 -0.56
CA ILE A 26 17.14 -5.38 -1.10
C ILE A 26 18.20 -5.49 0.01
N GLU A 27 17.77 -5.44 1.26
CA GLU A 27 18.56 -5.65 2.48
C GLU A 27 17.75 -6.44 3.50
N PRO A 28 18.38 -7.07 4.50
CA PRO A 28 17.66 -7.74 5.59
C PRO A 28 16.74 -6.78 6.37
N ILE A 29 15.47 -7.16 6.49
CA ILE A 29 14.45 -6.49 7.28
C ILE A 29 14.10 -7.40 8.46
N ARG A 30 14.33 -6.93 9.69
CA ARG A 30 14.03 -7.68 10.90
C ARG A 30 12.53 -7.64 11.17
N LYS A 31 12.04 -8.71 11.80
CA LYS A 31 10.68 -8.77 12.35
C LYS A 31 10.33 -7.49 13.14
N GLY A 32 9.17 -6.92 12.83
CA GLY A 32 8.65 -5.71 13.46
C GLY A 32 9.15 -4.39 12.84
N GLU A 33 10.11 -4.43 11.91
CA GLU A 33 10.47 -3.22 11.15
C GLU A 33 9.35 -2.83 10.19
N ILE A 34 9.17 -1.52 10.01
CA ILE A 34 8.22 -0.95 9.03
C ILE A 34 8.76 -1.19 7.62
N VAL A 35 7.94 -1.82 6.79
CA VAL A 35 8.25 -2.11 5.39
C VAL A 35 7.67 -1.01 4.49
N CYS A 36 6.42 -0.65 4.71
CA CYS A 36 5.74 0.41 3.99
C CYS A 36 4.58 1.00 4.82
N ILE A 37 4.22 2.24 4.51
CA ILE A 37 3.02 2.90 5.06
C ILE A 37 2.22 3.44 3.89
N LYS A 38 0.94 3.07 3.83
CA LYS A 38 0.00 3.59 2.85
C LYS A 38 -0.26 5.07 3.14
N GLY A 39 0.08 5.90 2.16
CA GLY A 39 -0.32 7.29 2.11
C GLY A 39 -1.39 7.54 1.06
N GLY A 40 -1.91 8.76 1.07
CA GLY A 40 -3.02 9.20 0.23
C GLY A 40 -3.91 10.17 0.98
N HIS A 41 -5.01 10.52 0.34
CA HIS A 41 -6.07 11.32 0.94
C HIS A 41 -7.04 10.42 1.67
N ILE A 42 -7.59 10.91 2.79
CA ILE A 42 -8.70 10.25 3.46
C ILE A 42 -10.00 10.69 2.77
N PHE A 43 -10.81 9.73 2.34
CA PHE A 43 -12.09 10.00 1.69
C PHE A 43 -13.20 9.08 2.19
N ARG A 44 -14.45 9.51 1.96
CA ARG A 44 -15.65 8.80 2.38
C ARG A 44 -16.05 7.71 1.39
N ARG A 45 -16.79 6.71 1.88
CA ARG A 45 -17.37 5.61 1.08
C ARG A 45 -18.11 6.08 -0.18
N GLU A 46 -18.77 7.23 -0.15
CA GLU A 46 -19.52 7.77 -1.29
C GLU A 46 -18.64 8.00 -2.53
N HIS A 47 -17.34 8.27 -2.36
CA HIS A 47 -16.39 8.46 -3.46
C HIS A 47 -15.74 7.15 -3.94
N LEU A 48 -15.92 6.04 -3.20
CA LEU A 48 -15.22 4.79 -3.45
C LEU A 48 -15.48 4.23 -4.84
N ALA A 49 -16.75 4.18 -5.26
CA ALA A 49 -17.13 3.60 -6.54
C ALA A 49 -16.57 4.41 -7.72
N ASP A 50 -16.65 5.74 -7.66
CA ASP A 50 -16.10 6.63 -8.69
C ASP A 50 -14.58 6.51 -8.78
N LEU A 51 -13.90 6.59 -7.62
CA LEU A 51 -12.44 6.49 -7.56
C LEU A 51 -11.95 5.12 -8.04
N ASN A 52 -12.64 4.03 -7.69
CA ASN A 52 -12.26 2.69 -8.15
C ASN A 52 -12.52 2.50 -9.65
N ALA A 53 -13.58 3.11 -10.19
CA ALA A 53 -13.82 3.07 -11.64
C ALA A 53 -12.74 3.82 -12.42
N ARG A 54 -12.23 4.92 -11.89
CA ARG A 54 -11.23 5.78 -12.55
C ARG A 54 -9.78 5.31 -12.32
N LEU A 55 -9.46 4.92 -11.10
CA LEU A 55 -8.07 4.65 -10.65
C LEU A 55 -7.80 3.16 -10.42
N GLY A 56 -8.83 2.32 -10.48
CA GLY A 56 -8.78 0.93 -10.01
C GLY A 56 -8.71 0.86 -8.47
N ALA A 57 -8.71 -0.37 -7.94
CA ALA A 57 -8.56 -0.60 -6.50
C ALA A 57 -7.15 -0.19 -6.04
N ALA A 58 -7.05 0.99 -5.43
CA ALA A 58 -5.81 1.61 -4.98
C ALA A 58 -5.93 2.19 -3.56
N GLU A 59 -7.01 1.86 -2.86
CA GLU A 59 -7.40 2.34 -1.55
C GLU A 59 -7.28 1.26 -0.48
N ILE A 60 -7.19 1.69 0.78
CA ILE A 60 -7.27 0.80 1.95
C ILE A 60 -8.35 1.34 2.89
N PRO A 61 -9.29 0.50 3.37
CA PRO A 61 -10.26 0.90 4.39
C PRO A 61 -9.57 1.10 5.74
N ILE A 62 -9.74 2.27 6.34
CA ILE A 62 -9.17 2.63 7.66
C ILE A 62 -10.22 2.71 8.76
N ALA A 63 -11.50 2.92 8.40
CA ALA A 63 -12.66 2.79 9.27
C ALA A 63 -13.90 2.40 8.45
N ASP A 64 -15.06 2.27 9.08
CA ASP A 64 -16.29 1.75 8.42
C ASP A 64 -16.65 2.52 7.14
N ASP A 65 -16.50 3.84 7.13
CA ASP A 65 -16.79 4.69 5.97
C ASP A 65 -15.61 5.55 5.52
N LEU A 66 -14.40 5.25 5.99
CA LEU A 66 -13.19 6.01 5.66
C LEU A 66 -12.16 5.12 4.98
N PHE A 67 -11.60 5.64 3.91
CA PHE A 67 -10.60 5.01 3.07
C PHE A 67 -9.42 5.95 2.91
N ILE A 68 -8.23 5.39 2.68
CA ILE A 68 -7.05 6.15 2.30
C ILE A 68 -6.55 5.70 0.92
N GLY A 69 -6.30 6.65 0.02
CA GLY A 69 -5.88 6.35 -1.35
C GLY A 69 -5.63 7.59 -2.20
N PRO A 70 -5.30 7.41 -3.48
CA PRO A 70 -5.12 8.52 -4.42
C PRO A 70 -6.48 9.13 -4.81
N MET A 71 -6.50 10.42 -5.15
CA MET A 71 -7.68 11.08 -5.73
C MET A 71 -7.53 11.37 -7.22
N THR A 72 -6.30 11.36 -7.75
CA THR A 72 -6.02 11.57 -9.17
C THR A 72 -5.12 10.48 -9.76
N GLU A 73 -5.06 10.41 -11.09
CA GLU A 73 -4.19 9.45 -11.80
C GLU A 73 -2.71 9.72 -11.54
N GLU A 74 -2.31 10.98 -11.42
CA GLU A 74 -0.92 11.38 -11.15
C GLU A 74 -0.46 10.94 -9.75
N GLU A 75 -1.38 10.88 -8.80
CA GLU A 75 -1.14 10.42 -7.43
C GLU A 75 -1.11 8.90 -7.31
N ARG A 76 -1.74 8.19 -8.25
CA ARG A 76 -1.96 6.74 -8.17
C ARG A 76 -0.69 6.00 -7.83
N ASN A 77 0.34 6.11 -8.68
CA ASN A 77 1.61 5.40 -8.50
C ASN A 77 2.33 5.80 -7.20
N GLY A 78 2.22 7.07 -6.82
CA GLY A 78 2.81 7.61 -5.60
C GLY A 78 2.17 7.09 -4.31
N SER A 79 0.88 6.74 -4.38
CA SER A 79 0.11 6.15 -3.27
C SER A 79 0.29 4.63 -3.15
N MET A 80 0.82 3.95 -4.17
CA MET A 80 0.93 2.50 -4.15
C MET A 80 1.99 2.02 -3.15
N ILE A 81 1.68 0.95 -2.42
CA ILE A 81 2.64 0.24 -1.56
C ILE A 81 3.20 -1.02 -2.23
N TRP A 82 2.72 -1.35 -3.44
CA TRP A 82 3.19 -2.47 -4.28
C TRP A 82 3.26 -3.82 -3.56
N SER A 83 2.42 -3.99 -2.52
CA SER A 83 2.26 -5.25 -1.81
C SER A 83 1.31 -6.13 -2.61
N ASN A 84 1.74 -7.35 -2.91
CA ASN A 84 0.91 -8.34 -3.56
C ASN A 84 0.25 -9.25 -2.52
N HIS A 85 -0.93 -9.78 -2.85
CA HIS A 85 -1.62 -10.73 -1.98
C HIS A 85 -0.91 -12.10 -2.00
N SER A 86 -0.77 -12.73 -0.83
CA SER A 86 -0.19 -14.06 -0.65
C SER A 86 -0.92 -14.79 0.48
N CYS A 87 -1.15 -16.10 0.30
CA CYS A 87 -1.66 -16.98 1.35
C CYS A 87 -0.64 -17.21 2.48
N ASP A 88 0.65 -17.04 2.20
CA ASP A 88 1.73 -17.05 3.18
C ASP A 88 2.46 -15.70 3.16
N PRO A 89 1.93 -14.68 3.86
CA PRO A 89 2.50 -13.33 3.82
C PRO A 89 3.67 -13.19 4.82
N ASN A 90 4.72 -12.53 4.34
CA ASN A 90 5.92 -12.16 5.12
C ASN A 90 5.85 -10.75 5.72
N ILE A 91 4.80 -9.99 5.39
CA ILE A 91 4.46 -8.70 6.01
C ILE A 91 3.01 -8.73 6.50
N TRP A 92 2.67 -7.87 7.46
CA TRP A 92 1.30 -7.78 7.99
C TRP A 92 0.94 -6.34 8.37
N CYS A 93 -0.34 -5.99 8.21
CA CYS A 93 -0.91 -4.78 8.79
C CYS A 93 -1.54 -5.13 10.16
N SER A 94 -1.27 -4.31 11.16
CA SER A 94 -1.91 -4.48 12.46
C SER A 94 -3.38 -4.06 12.41
N ARG A 95 -4.19 -4.62 13.33
CA ARG A 95 -5.59 -4.18 13.48
C ARG A 95 -5.68 -2.73 13.99
N SER A 96 -4.69 -2.29 14.77
CA SER A 96 -4.58 -0.91 15.25
C SER A 96 -4.16 0.06 14.15
N ASP A 97 -3.31 -0.38 13.22
CA ASP A 97 -2.66 0.47 12.21
C ASP A 97 -2.84 -0.16 10.81
N ARG A 98 -4.04 0.02 10.25
CA ARG A 98 -4.45 -0.58 8.96
C ARG A 98 -3.62 -0.11 7.76
N VAL A 99 -2.82 0.94 7.94
CA VAL A 99 -1.99 1.56 6.89
C VAL A 99 -0.52 1.17 6.96
N CYS A 100 -0.05 0.60 8.07
CA CYS A 100 1.36 0.30 8.27
C CYS A 100 1.63 -1.20 8.15
N CYS A 101 2.54 -1.58 7.26
CA CYS A 101 2.98 -2.95 7.08
C CYS A 101 4.31 -3.19 7.81
N TYR A 102 4.35 -4.26 8.60
CA TYR A 102 5.53 -4.68 9.34
C TYR A 102 6.05 -6.02 8.85
N ALA A 103 7.37 -6.22 8.88
CA ALA A 103 7.97 -7.53 8.61
C ALA A 103 7.56 -8.56 9.67
N ARG A 104 7.21 -9.77 9.25
CA ARG A 104 6.67 -10.83 10.12
C ARG A 104 7.74 -11.77 10.67
N HIS A 105 8.80 -12.03 9.91
CA HIS A 105 9.90 -12.94 10.24
C HIS A 105 11.23 -12.38 9.72
#